data_AF-A0A5M9MWK4-F1
#
_entry.id   AF-A0A5M9MWK4-F1
#
_cell.length_a   1.000
_cell.length_b   1.000
_cell.length_c   1.000
_cell.angle_alpha   90.00
_cell.angle_beta   90.00
_cell.angle_gamma   90.00
#
_symmetry.space_group_name_H-M   'P 1'
#
loop_
_entity.id
_entity.type
_entity.pdbx_description
1 polymer ?
#
loop_
_entity_poly.entity_id
_entity_poly.type
_entity_poly.pdbx_seq_one_letter_code
_entity_poly.pdbx_strand_id
1 'polypeptide(L)'
;MLYIHATIITVNPDRDIITDGAVLVRENRIKDIQKTSALLGRYPDEERYDLTGHIIIPGLVSTHLHTIQTLFRGTADSLELKSWLCKRIVPLQKSATVADAMVAVQLSVAELLKSGTTCFLESMVSGLGIHFFGSTSLILAPLVLPSSRF
;
A
#
# COMPACT_ATOMS: atom_id res chain seq x y z
N MET A 1 12.12 -15.84 -6.45
CA MET A 1 12.53 -14.50 -6.90
C MET A 1 13.53 -13.93 -5.91
N LEU A 2 14.71 -13.57 -6.38
CA LEU A 2 15.80 -13.03 -5.58
C LEU A 2 16.08 -11.59 -6.02
N TYR A 3 15.77 -10.63 -5.17
CA TYR A 3 16.10 -9.22 -5.38
C TYR A 3 17.49 -8.93 -4.81
N ILE A 4 18.39 -8.31 -5.57
CA ILE A 4 19.80 -8.14 -5.20
C ILE A 4 20.28 -6.69 -5.31
N HIS A 5 21.39 -6.37 -4.63
CA HIS A 5 22.07 -5.06 -4.69
C HIS A 5 21.26 -3.85 -4.18
N ALA A 6 20.20 -4.10 -3.41
CA ALA A 6 19.39 -3.04 -2.82
C ALA A 6 20.01 -2.52 -1.51
N THR A 7 19.67 -1.29 -1.11
CA THR A 7 19.76 -0.90 0.30
C THR A 7 18.46 -1.31 1.01
N ILE A 8 18.55 -2.20 2.00
CA ILE A 8 17.37 -2.74 2.67
C ILE A 8 17.23 -2.10 4.06
N ILE A 9 16.11 -1.42 4.29
CA ILE A 9 15.73 -0.91 5.60
C ILE A 9 14.73 -1.90 6.19
N THR A 10 15.18 -2.73 7.14
CA THR A 10 14.42 -3.91 7.57
C THR A 10 13.24 -3.58 8.48
N VAL A 11 13.39 -2.55 9.32
CA VAL A 11 12.47 -2.23 10.44
C VAL A 11 12.30 -3.43 11.39
N ASN A 12 13.29 -4.32 11.47
CA ASN A 12 13.35 -5.36 12.50
C ASN A 12 13.62 -4.73 13.89
N PRO A 13 13.56 -5.49 15.00
CA PRO A 13 13.79 -4.95 16.34
C PRO A 13 15.12 -4.18 16.49
N ASP A 14 16.16 -4.63 15.79
CA ASP A 14 17.50 -4.04 15.83
C ASP A 14 17.68 -2.85 14.86
N ARG A 15 16.69 -2.59 14.01
CA ARG A 15 16.67 -1.55 12.98
C ARG A 15 17.82 -1.66 11.98
N ASP A 16 18.13 -2.88 11.58
CA ASP A 16 19.23 -3.15 10.65
C ASP A 16 19.00 -2.46 9.30
N ILE A 17 20.09 -1.88 8.79
CA ILE A 17 20.20 -1.36 7.42
C ILE A 17 21.26 -2.18 6.70
N ILE A 18 20.84 -2.94 5.69
CA ILE A 18 21.74 -3.80 4.92
C ILE A 18 22.03 -3.11 3.60
N THR A 19 23.21 -2.51 3.48
CA THR A 19 23.75 -2.02 2.21
C THR A 19 24.16 -3.19 1.32
N ASP A 20 23.98 -3.11 0.00
CA ASP A 20 24.21 -4.24 -0.92
C ASP A 20 23.57 -5.54 -0.41
N GLY A 21 22.29 -5.42 -0.06
CA GLY A 21 21.46 -6.49 0.47
C GLY A 21 20.65 -7.16 -0.63
N ALA A 22 20.17 -8.35 -0.29
CA ALA A 22 19.28 -9.14 -1.10
C ALA A 22 18.11 -9.70 -0.28
N VAL A 23 16.96 -9.88 -0.93
CA VAL A 23 15.74 -10.46 -0.36
C VAL A 23 15.29 -11.61 -1.23
N LEU A 24 15.18 -12.80 -0.64
CA LEU A 24 14.57 -13.97 -1.28
C LEU A 24 13.07 -14.02 -0.95
N VAL A 25 12.24 -14.01 -1.99
CA VAL A 25 10.79 -14.20 -1.88
C VAL A 25 10.39 -15.50 -2.58
N ARG A 26 9.68 -16.37 -1.87
CA ARG A 26 9.02 -17.57 -2.40
C ARG A 26 7.64 -17.71 -1.77
N GLU A 27 6.65 -18.13 -2.55
CA GLU A 27 5.28 -18.40 -2.06
C GLU A 27 4.67 -17.20 -1.30
N ASN A 28 4.91 -15.99 -1.78
CA ASN A 28 4.47 -14.73 -1.16
C ASN A 28 5.00 -14.49 0.28
N ARG A 29 6.11 -15.13 0.65
CA ARG A 29 6.79 -14.89 1.94
C ARG A 29 8.26 -14.55 1.71
N ILE A 30 8.77 -13.67 2.56
CA ILE A 30 10.22 -13.45 2.68
C ILE A 30 10.81 -14.69 3.32
N LYS A 31 11.68 -15.39 2.59
CA LYS A 31 12.36 -16.61 3.06
C LYS A 31 13.72 -16.31 3.67
N ASP A 32 14.42 -15.31 3.14
CA ASP A 32 15.74 -14.90 3.64
C ASP A 32 16.05 -13.45 3.27
N ILE A 33 16.83 -12.77 4.12
CA ILE A 33 17.37 -11.42 3.91
C ILE A 33 18.81 -11.42 4.40
N GLN A 34 19.77 -11.14 3.50
CA GLN A 34 21.20 -11.05 3.83
C GLN A 34 21.93 -10.16 2.81
N LYS A 35 23.25 -10.01 2.94
CA LYS A 35 24.11 -9.43 1.88
C LYS A 35 23.93 -10.18 0.55
N THR A 36 24.01 -9.46 -0.56
CA THR A 36 23.86 -10.03 -1.92
C THR A 36 24.77 -11.24 -2.13
N SER A 37 26.06 -11.11 -1.81
CA SER A 37 27.04 -12.19 -1.96
C SER A 37 26.64 -13.48 -1.22
N ALA A 38 26.06 -13.35 -0.03
CA ALA A 38 25.63 -14.49 0.78
C ALA A 38 24.39 -15.20 0.21
N LEU A 39 23.45 -14.48 -0.41
CA LEU A 39 22.28 -15.10 -1.03
C LEU A 39 22.59 -15.67 -2.42
N LEU A 40 23.48 -15.04 -3.18
CA LEU A 40 23.93 -15.60 -4.46
C LEU A 40 24.64 -16.95 -4.30
N GLY A 41 25.44 -17.12 -3.24
CA GLY A 41 26.08 -18.39 -2.94
C GLY A 41 25.12 -19.49 -2.46
N ARG A 42 24.09 -19.12 -1.69
CA ARG A 42 23.11 -20.07 -1.13
C ARG A 42 22.00 -20.45 -2.10
N TYR A 43 21.67 -19.56 -3.03
CA TYR A 43 20.55 -19.71 -3.97
C TYR A 43 21.00 -19.38 -5.41
N PRO A 44 21.93 -20.16 -5.99
CA PRO A 44 22.51 -19.86 -7.30
C PRO A 44 21.48 -19.91 -8.44
N ASP A 45 20.44 -20.73 -8.33
CA ASP A 45 19.48 -20.99 -9.40
C ASP A 45 18.21 -20.12 -9.33
N GLU A 46 18.12 -19.20 -8.36
CA GLU A 46 16.97 -18.30 -8.27
C GLU A 46 16.98 -17.26 -9.40
N GLU A 47 15.80 -16.97 -9.93
CA GLU A 47 15.58 -15.85 -10.84
C GLU A 47 15.89 -14.53 -10.12
N ARG A 48 16.75 -13.71 -10.73
CA ARG A 48 17.37 -12.55 -10.09
C ARG A 48 16.86 -11.23 -10.65
N TYR A 49 16.71 -10.26 -9.76
CA TYR A 49 16.28 -8.90 -10.07
C TYR A 49 17.28 -7.93 -9.45
N ASP A 50 18.06 -7.24 -10.28
CA ASP A 50 19.05 -6.25 -9.83
C ASP A 50 18.34 -4.93 -9.47
N LEU A 51 18.54 -4.50 -8.23
CA LEU A 51 17.97 -3.30 -7.64
C LEU A 51 19.06 -2.31 -7.22
N THR A 52 20.21 -2.32 -7.89
CA THR A 52 21.26 -1.32 -7.70
C THR A 52 20.67 0.09 -7.75
N GLY A 53 21.01 0.92 -6.75
CA GLY A 53 20.49 2.28 -6.62
C GLY A 53 19.07 2.40 -6.04
N HIS A 54 18.42 1.28 -5.71
CA HIS A 54 17.09 1.27 -5.10
C HIS A 54 17.13 0.94 -3.61
N ILE A 55 16.05 1.33 -2.93
CA ILE A 55 15.82 1.03 -1.51
C ILE A 55 14.63 0.08 -1.41
N ILE A 56 14.77 -0.97 -0.60
CA ILE A 56 13.66 -1.82 -0.17
C ILE A 56 13.24 -1.41 1.24
N ILE A 57 11.96 -1.13 1.42
CA ILE A 57 11.31 -0.93 2.72
C ILE A 57 10.08 -1.85 2.83
N PRO A 58 9.61 -2.17 4.05
CA PRO A 58 8.27 -2.72 4.23
C PRO A 58 7.24 -1.77 3.61
N GLY A 59 6.23 -2.35 2.95
CA GLY A 59 5.12 -1.56 2.42
C GLY A 59 4.43 -0.76 3.53
N LEU A 60 4.03 0.47 3.21
CA LEU A 60 3.42 1.36 4.20
C LEU A 60 2.05 0.84 4.64
N VAL A 61 1.68 1.13 5.89
CA VAL A 61 0.40 0.75 6.48
C VAL A 61 -0.38 2.01 6.83
N SER A 62 -1.50 2.24 6.13
CA SER A 62 -2.43 3.33 6.45
C SER A 62 -3.46 2.85 7.48
N THR A 63 -3.34 3.29 8.73
CA THR A 63 -4.18 2.80 9.82
C THR A 63 -5.59 3.40 9.83
N HIS A 64 -5.91 4.33 8.93
CA HIS A 64 -7.21 4.98 8.85
C HIS A 64 -7.41 5.63 7.48
N LEU A 65 -8.48 5.25 6.78
CA LEU A 65 -8.83 5.79 5.47
C LEU A 65 -10.36 5.87 5.30
N HIS A 66 -10.83 6.81 4.49
CA HIS A 66 -12.22 6.93 4.05
C HIS A 66 -12.28 6.94 2.50
N THR A 67 -12.30 5.78 1.86
CA THR A 67 -12.21 5.65 0.39
C THR A 67 -13.29 6.43 -0.36
N ILE A 68 -14.55 6.39 0.09
CA ILE A 68 -15.64 7.13 -0.58
C ILE A 68 -15.41 8.65 -0.56
N GLN A 69 -14.75 9.16 0.48
CA GLN A 69 -14.50 10.60 0.61
C GLN A 69 -13.42 11.10 -0.36
N THR A 70 -12.66 10.20 -1.01
CA THR A 70 -11.70 10.56 -2.06
C THR A 70 -12.36 11.34 -3.20
N LEU A 71 -13.60 11.03 -3.56
CA LEU A 71 -14.35 11.76 -4.60
C LEU A 71 -14.77 13.17 -4.17
N PHE A 72 -14.78 13.47 -2.87
CA PHE A 72 -15.21 14.76 -2.33
C PHE A 72 -14.04 15.72 -2.07
N ARG A 73 -12.81 15.32 -2.41
CA ARG A 73 -11.60 16.12 -2.20
C ARG A 73 -11.74 17.49 -2.86
N GLY A 74 -11.45 18.56 -2.12
CA GLY A 74 -11.56 19.95 -2.57
C GLY A 74 -12.98 20.52 -2.61
N THR A 75 -14.01 19.75 -2.23
CA THR A 75 -15.39 20.25 -2.26
C THR A 75 -15.82 20.89 -0.94
N ALA A 76 -15.20 20.54 0.18
CA ALA A 76 -15.66 20.87 1.53
C ALA A 76 -14.56 21.55 2.39
N ASP A 77 -13.72 22.38 1.78
CA ASP A 77 -12.63 23.04 2.49
C ASP A 77 -13.13 24.19 3.40
N SER A 78 -12.29 24.63 4.34
CA SER A 78 -12.52 25.80 5.20
C SER A 78 -13.76 25.72 6.12
N LEU A 79 -14.10 24.53 6.60
CA LEU A 79 -15.19 24.30 7.56
C LEU A 79 -14.67 23.66 8.85
N GLU A 80 -15.26 24.01 10.00
CA GLU A 80 -15.01 23.27 11.23
C GLU A 80 -15.59 21.85 11.16
N LEU A 81 -15.01 20.90 11.91
CA LEU A 81 -15.31 19.46 11.83
C LEU A 81 -16.82 19.15 11.80
N LYS A 82 -17.62 19.76 12.68
CA LYS A 82 -19.06 19.51 12.74
C LYS A 82 -19.79 20.00 11.49
N SER A 83 -19.50 21.21 11.01
CA SER A 83 -20.10 21.72 9.77
C SER A 83 -19.61 20.95 8.56
N TRP A 84 -18.32 20.64 8.48
CA TRP A 84 -17.75 19.78 7.45
C TRP A 84 -18.50 18.44 7.38
N LEU A 85 -18.60 17.74 8.51
CA LEU A 85 -19.22 16.42 8.57
C LEU A 85 -20.72 16.48 8.29
N CYS A 86 -21.48 17.26 9.08
CA CYS A 86 -22.93 17.23 9.04
C CYS A 86 -23.52 17.96 7.82
N LYS A 87 -22.90 19.06 7.37
CA LYS A 87 -23.45 19.87 6.28
C LYS A 87 -22.89 19.51 4.90
N ARG A 88 -21.71 18.88 4.82
CA ARG A 88 -21.10 18.53 3.52
C ARG A 88 -20.94 17.02 3.36
N ILE A 89 -20.13 16.37 4.19
CA ILE A 89 -19.72 14.98 3.96
C ILE A 89 -20.89 14.01 4.08
N VAL A 90 -21.68 14.08 5.14
CA VAL A 90 -22.83 13.18 5.33
C VAL A 90 -23.85 13.33 4.18
N PRO A 91 -24.26 14.54 3.75
CA PRO A 91 -25.10 14.70 2.56
C PRO A 91 -24.49 14.12 1.29
N LEU A 92 -23.21 14.39 1.00
CA LEU A 92 -22.52 13.88 -0.20
C LEU A 92 -22.44 12.35 -0.20
N GLN A 93 -22.12 11.74 0.94
CA GLN A 93 -22.08 10.28 1.09
C GLN A 93 -23.48 9.66 0.89
N LYS A 94 -24.55 10.31 1.38
CA LYS A 94 -25.92 9.83 1.20
C LYS A 94 -26.39 9.90 -0.26
N SER A 95 -25.86 10.84 -1.04
CA SER A 95 -26.16 10.95 -2.48
C SER A 95 -25.33 10.01 -3.36
N ALA A 96 -24.26 9.41 -2.83
CA ALA A 96 -23.38 8.55 -3.61
C ALA A 96 -24.04 7.23 -3.98
N THR A 97 -23.85 6.80 -5.22
CA THR A 97 -24.30 5.50 -5.71
C THR A 97 -23.26 4.41 -5.47
N VAL A 98 -23.64 3.15 -5.69
CA VAL A 98 -22.69 2.02 -5.68
C VAL A 98 -21.60 2.20 -6.75
N ALA A 99 -21.96 2.75 -7.92
CA ALA A 99 -21.01 3.02 -8.99
C ALA A 99 -19.96 4.06 -8.56
N ASP A 100 -20.39 5.12 -7.88
CA ASP A 100 -19.48 6.13 -7.32
C ASP A 100 -18.53 5.49 -6.28
N ALA A 101 -19.07 4.63 -5.41
CA ALA A 101 -18.25 3.94 -4.41
C ALA A 101 -17.20 3.02 -5.05
N MET A 102 -17.54 2.30 -6.11
CA MET A 102 -16.57 1.45 -6.83
C MET A 102 -15.43 2.28 -7.42
N VAL A 103 -15.75 3.41 -8.08
CA VAL A 103 -14.75 4.32 -8.64
C VAL A 103 -13.89 4.92 -7.52
N ALA A 104 -14.50 5.32 -6.40
CA ALA A 104 -13.78 5.89 -5.26
C ALA A 104 -12.76 4.91 -4.66
N VAL A 105 -13.14 3.64 -4.51
CA VAL A 105 -12.24 2.58 -4.02
C VAL A 105 -11.11 2.34 -4.99
N GLN A 106 -11.40 2.21 -6.29
CA GLN A 106 -10.36 2.00 -7.32
C GLN A 106 -9.35 3.14 -7.34
N LEU A 107 -9.83 4.39 -7.32
CA LEU A 107 -8.98 5.58 -7.27
C LEU A 107 -8.13 5.60 -6.00
N SER A 108 -8.74 5.34 -4.84
CA SER A 108 -8.03 5.31 -3.57
C SER A 108 -6.93 4.24 -3.55
N VAL A 109 -7.21 3.02 -4.02
CA VAL A 109 -6.22 1.94 -4.08
C VAL A 109 -5.09 2.27 -5.05
N ALA A 110 -5.39 2.88 -6.19
CA ALA A 110 -4.35 3.31 -7.14
C ALA A 110 -3.42 4.38 -6.52
N GLU A 111 -3.96 5.35 -5.79
CA GLU A 111 -3.16 6.36 -5.06
C GLU A 111 -2.31 5.71 -3.95
N LEU A 112 -2.89 4.80 -3.17
CA LEU A 112 -2.18 4.07 -2.11
C LEU A 112 -1.00 3.28 -2.68
N LEU A 113 -1.21 2.50 -3.73
CA LEU A 113 -0.14 1.73 -4.38
C LEU A 113 0.96 2.63 -4.94
N LYS A 114 0.58 3.74 -5.59
CA LYS A 114 1.55 4.70 -6.15
C LYS A 114 2.39 5.38 -5.08
N SER A 115 1.85 5.53 -3.86
CA SER A 115 2.55 6.07 -2.68
C SER A 115 3.35 5.02 -1.88
N GLY A 116 3.30 3.75 -2.26
CA GLY A 116 3.98 2.66 -1.53
C GLY A 116 3.19 2.07 -0.36
N THR A 117 1.90 2.40 -0.22
CA THR A 117 1.01 1.78 0.77
C THR A 117 0.50 0.44 0.27
N THR A 118 0.74 -0.61 1.04
CA THR A 118 0.36 -2.00 0.69
C THR A 118 -0.74 -2.56 1.59
N CYS A 119 -1.03 -1.90 2.71
CA CYS A 119 -2.09 -2.28 3.64
C CYS A 119 -2.81 -1.03 4.16
N PHE A 120 -4.12 -1.09 4.27
CA PHE A 120 -4.91 0.03 4.81
C PHE A 120 -6.15 -0.44 5.55
N LEU A 121 -6.61 0.37 6.52
CA LEU A 121 -7.87 0.18 7.23
C LEU A 121 -8.93 1.15 6.70
N GLU A 122 -9.89 0.62 5.94
CA GLU A 122 -11.07 1.37 5.53
C GLU A 122 -12.02 1.58 6.71
N SER A 123 -12.32 2.84 6.98
CA SER A 123 -13.22 3.29 8.03
C SER A 123 -14.49 3.83 7.38
N MET A 124 -15.39 2.97 6.90
CA MET A 124 -16.65 3.45 6.34
C MET A 124 -17.48 4.16 7.42
N VAL A 125 -17.98 5.37 7.12
CA VAL A 125 -19.05 6.00 7.91
C VAL A 125 -20.37 5.35 7.49
N SER A 126 -20.97 4.61 8.43
CA SER A 126 -22.22 3.87 8.27
C SER A 126 -23.39 4.81 7.95
N GLY A 127 -23.98 4.63 6.77
CA GLY A 127 -25.19 5.32 6.33
C GLY A 127 -25.76 4.86 4.99
N LEU A 128 -25.04 4.02 4.24
CA LEU A 128 -25.44 3.54 2.91
C LEU A 128 -26.26 2.23 2.91
N GLY A 129 -26.58 1.63 4.06
CA GLY A 129 -27.29 0.34 4.10
C GLY A 129 -26.52 -0.84 3.49
N ILE A 130 -25.26 -0.63 3.11
CA ILE A 130 -24.37 -1.67 2.58
C ILE A 130 -23.65 -2.29 3.79
N HIS A 131 -24.17 -3.43 4.26
CA HIS A 131 -23.53 -4.24 5.29
C HIS A 131 -22.43 -5.11 4.66
N PHE A 132 -21.17 -4.67 4.69
CA PHE A 132 -20.03 -5.57 4.50
C PHE A 132 -19.61 -6.14 5.86
N PHE A 133 -20.03 -7.36 6.16
CA PHE A 133 -19.46 -8.16 7.24
C PHE A 133 -18.18 -8.83 6.72
N GLY A 134 -17.02 -8.25 7.02
CA GLY A 134 -15.75 -8.91 6.78
C GLY A 134 -14.56 -7.94 6.71
N SER A 135 -13.57 -8.16 7.56
CA SER A 135 -12.23 -7.58 7.43
C SER A 135 -11.54 -8.22 6.22
N THR A 136 -11.74 -7.67 5.02
CA THR A 136 -11.01 -8.14 3.84
C THR A 136 -9.59 -7.58 3.88
N SER A 137 -8.65 -8.39 4.36
CA SER A 137 -7.23 -8.12 4.19
C SER A 137 -6.87 -8.39 2.72
N LEU A 138 -6.83 -7.36 1.89
CA LEU A 138 -6.21 -7.45 0.57
C LEU A 138 -4.69 -7.44 0.75
N ILE A 139 -4.08 -8.62 0.76
CA ILE A 139 -2.62 -8.76 0.62
C ILE A 139 -2.32 -8.61 -0.87
N LEU A 140 -2.02 -7.39 -1.29
CA LEU A 140 -1.44 -7.15 -2.61
C LEU A 140 0.04 -7.57 -2.53
N ALA A 141 0.40 -8.60 -3.29
CA ALA A 141 1.79 -8.97 -3.51
C ALA A 141 2.57 -7.75 -4.05
N PRO A 142 3.87 -7.62 -3.75
CA PRO A 142 4.65 -6.45 -4.16
C PRO A 142 4.57 -6.28 -5.68
N LEU A 143 3.92 -5.19 -6.10
CA LEU A 143 3.88 -4.76 -7.49
C LEU A 143 5.25 -4.19 -7.83
N VAL A 144 6.10 -4.99 -8.48
CA VAL A 144 7.32 -4.50 -9.12
C VAL A 144 6.88 -3.72 -10.35
N LEU A 145 6.85 -2.39 -10.26
CA LEU A 145 6.58 -1.53 -11.40
C LEU A 145 7.80 -1.50 -12.34
N PRO A 146 7.65 -1.77 -13.64
CA PRO A 146 8.76 -1.73 -14.59
C PRO A 146 9.26 -0.29 -14.79
N SER A 147 10.59 -0.13 -14.79
CA SER A 147 11.31 1.14 -14.94
C SER A 147 11.39 1.64 -16.38
N SER A 148 10.30 1.62 -17.14
CA SER A 148 10.28 2.20 -18.48
C SER A 148 8.96 2.92 -18.79
N ARG A 149 8.94 4.21 -18.43
CA ARG A 149 8.33 5.35 -19.16
C ARG A 149 8.11 6.50 -18.18
N PHE A 150 9.10 7.38 -18.10
CA PHE A 150 8.88 8.82 -18.10
C PHE A 150 9.55 9.38 -19.35
#